data_AF-A0A8J9YZ91-F1
#
_entry.id   AF-A0A8J9YZ91-F1
#
_cell.length_a   1.000
_cell.length_b   1.000
_cell.length_c   1.000
_cell.angle_alpha   90.00
_cell.angle_beta   90.00
_cell.angle_gamma   90.00
#
_symmetry.space_group_name_H-M   'P 1'
#
loop_
_entity.id
_entity.type
_entity.pdbx_description
1 polymer ?
#
loop_
_entity_poly.entity_id
_entity_poly.type
_entity_poly.pdbx_seq_one_letter_code
_entity_poly.pdbx_strand_id
1 'polypeptide(L)'
;MWQVYSGGEGAAEKTIPIKKREKRLRYSSDPRITQARDEVNRRYEVFLQNTQEKNRQKLKRARKTFEETYTKVKEEDLLQRIKEVEKAHENCKHGQSWKLINEVTNRRETKESQLEGNTPKERVTNWYNHFKSLLGKLHDITCEDEEIPAVLENLDIRTGPIDTEEYEKAKKSLVEGKRCGEDGIPP
;
A
#
# COMPACT_ATOMS: atom_id res chain seq x y z
N MET A 1 40.93 20.39 45.71
CA MET A 1 40.61 21.08 44.45
C MET A 1 40.89 20.09 43.33
N TRP A 2 39.88 19.36 42.85
CA TRP A 2 40.04 18.35 41.79
C TRP A 2 39.70 19.00 40.45
N GLN A 3 40.68 19.15 39.56
CA GLN A 3 40.45 19.57 38.18
C GLN A 3 39.88 18.38 37.38
N VAL A 4 38.63 18.53 36.94
CA VAL A 4 38.00 17.61 36.00
C VAL A 4 38.58 17.90 34.61
N TYR A 5 39.31 16.95 34.04
CA TYR A 5 39.79 17.00 32.67
C TYR A 5 38.60 16.87 31.70
N SER A 6 38.08 17.98 31.20
CA SER A 6 37.05 18.05 30.14
C SER A 6 37.66 18.09 28.73
N GLY A 7 38.78 17.41 28.49
CA GLY A 7 39.57 17.53 27.26
C GLY A 7 39.33 16.48 26.16
N GLY A 8 38.58 15.41 26.44
CA GLY A 8 38.48 14.26 25.52
C GLY A 8 37.27 14.26 24.59
N GLU A 9 36.10 14.71 25.05
CA GLU A 9 34.84 14.50 24.33
C GLU A 9 34.72 15.38 23.07
N GLY A 10 35.15 16.64 23.12
CA GLY A 10 35.04 17.56 21.99
C GLY A 10 36.02 17.32 20.82
N ALA A 11 37.11 16.58 21.06
CA ALA A 11 38.11 16.28 20.04
C ALA A 11 37.77 14.99 19.26
N ALA A 12 37.20 13.99 19.94
CA ALA A 12 36.81 12.72 19.31
C ALA A 12 35.66 12.90 18.30
N GLU A 13 34.68 13.76 18.62
CA GLU A 13 33.51 14.02 17.76
C GLU A 13 33.88 14.72 16.44
N LYS A 14 34.95 15.54 16.44
CA LYS A 14 35.39 16.31 15.26
C LYS A 14 36.32 15.53 14.33
N THR A 15 36.93 14.44 14.82
CA THR A 15 38.02 13.75 14.10
C THR A 15 37.56 12.41 13.52
N ILE A 16 36.47 11.83 14.03
CA ILE A 16 35.97 10.52 13.58
C ILE A 16 34.83 10.74 12.58
N PRO A 17 35.02 10.42 11.28
CA PRO A 17 33.94 10.53 10.31
C PRO A 17 32.80 9.57 10.68
N ILE A 18 31.64 10.13 11.01
CA ILE A 18 30.44 9.36 11.31
C ILE A 18 29.96 8.72 10.00
N LYS A 19 30.22 7.42 9.83
CA LYS A 19 29.62 6.67 8.72
C LYS A 19 28.11 6.62 8.92
N LYS A 20 27.38 7.19 7.96
CA LYS A 20 25.92 7.06 7.91
C LYS A 20 25.59 5.57 7.81
N ARG A 21 24.63 5.11 8.61
CA ARG A 21 24.12 3.74 8.50
C ARG A 21 23.41 3.59 7.17
N GLU A 22 23.93 2.73 6.30
CA GLU A 22 23.24 2.35 5.08
C GLU A 22 22.07 1.45 5.44
N LYS A 23 20.88 1.81 4.93
CA LYS A 23 19.71 0.96 5.04
C LYS A 23 19.83 -0.14 3.99
N ARG A 24 19.57 -1.39 4.39
CA ARG A 24 19.50 -2.50 3.43
C ARG A 24 18.41 -2.19 2.40
N LEU A 25 18.74 -2.38 1.13
CA LEU A 25 17.78 -2.25 0.04
C LEU A 25 16.70 -3.32 0.18
N ARG A 26 15.44 -2.95 -0.07
CA ARG A 26 14.34 -3.90 -0.11
C ARG A 26 14.47 -4.76 -1.36
N TYR A 27 14.15 -6.04 -1.25
CA TYR A 27 14.13 -6.96 -2.40
C TYR A 27 13.20 -6.46 -3.52
N SER A 28 12.12 -5.72 -3.18
CA SER A 28 11.21 -5.11 -4.16
C SER A 28 11.87 -4.06 -5.07
N SER A 29 13.03 -3.53 -4.68
CA SER A 29 13.82 -2.58 -5.46
C SER A 29 14.90 -3.26 -6.30
N ASP A 30 14.93 -4.59 -6.33
CA ASP A 30 15.83 -5.36 -7.19
C ASP A 30 15.62 -4.97 -8.67
N PRO A 31 16.70 -4.75 -9.45
CA PRO A 31 16.60 -4.40 -10.86
C PRO A 31 15.73 -5.36 -11.68
N ARG A 32 15.74 -6.67 -11.35
CA ARG A 32 14.96 -7.71 -12.04
C ARG A 32 13.46 -7.50 -11.85
N ILE A 33 13.05 -7.14 -10.62
CA ILE A 33 11.63 -6.85 -10.30
C ILE A 33 11.21 -5.55 -10.98
N THR A 34 12.07 -4.53 -10.96
CA THR A 34 11.79 -3.25 -11.60
C THR A 34 11.58 -3.42 -13.10
N GLN A 35 12.49 -4.12 -13.79
CA GLN A 35 12.37 -4.40 -15.23
C GLN A 35 11.11 -5.21 -15.56
N ALA A 36 10.80 -6.25 -14.78
CA ALA A 36 9.60 -7.05 -14.99
C ALA A 36 8.30 -6.24 -14.77
N ARG A 37 8.31 -5.33 -13.79
CA ARG A 37 7.19 -4.40 -13.53
C ARG A 37 7.00 -3.43 -14.69
N ASP A 38 8.08 -2.84 -15.18
CA ASP A 38 8.03 -1.90 -16.30
C ASP A 38 7.49 -2.59 -17.56
N GLU A 39 7.88 -3.84 -17.80
CA GLU A 39 7.35 -4.64 -18.92
C GLU A 39 5.85 -4.91 -18.76
N VAL A 40 5.36 -5.23 -17.56
CA VAL A 40 3.91 -5.38 -17.32
C VAL A 40 3.17 -4.09 -17.63
N ASN A 41 3.68 -2.95 -17.17
CA ASN A 41 3.07 -1.64 -17.42
C ASN A 41 3.04 -1.32 -18.91
N ARG A 42 4.16 -1.53 -19.61
CA ARG A 42 4.26 -1.34 -21.07
C ARG A 42 3.25 -2.22 -21.82
N ARG A 43 3.11 -3.49 -21.45
CA ARG A 43 2.12 -4.39 -22.09
C ARG A 43 0.69 -4.01 -21.77
N TYR A 44 0.46 -3.46 -20.58
CA TYR A 44 -0.85 -2.98 -20.17
C TYR A 44 -1.27 -1.76 -20.99
N GLU A 45 -0.39 -0.79 -21.22
CA GLU A 45 -0.64 0.36 -22.10
C GLU A 45 -0.99 -0.08 -23.54
N VAL A 46 -0.23 -1.01 -24.11
CA VAL A 46 -0.51 -1.56 -25.45
C VAL A 46 -1.86 -2.28 -25.49
N PHE A 47 -2.24 -2.98 -24.41
CA PHE A 47 -3.55 -3.62 -24.32
C PHE A 47 -4.71 -2.62 -24.23
N LEU A 48 -4.53 -1.50 -23.53
CA LEU A 48 -5.51 -0.41 -23.47
C LEU A 48 -5.72 0.24 -24.85
N GLN A 49 -4.65 0.40 -25.62
CA GLN A 49 -4.72 0.94 -26.99
C GLN A 49 -5.34 -0.06 -27.98
N ASN A 50 -5.11 -1.36 -27.79
CA ASN A 50 -5.59 -2.40 -28.70
C ASN A 50 -5.92 -3.70 -27.94
N THR A 51 -7.21 -3.91 -27.71
CA THR A 51 -7.78 -5.03 -26.92
C THR A 51 -7.82 -6.37 -27.68
N GLN A 52 -6.93 -6.59 -28.63
CA GLN A 52 -6.79 -7.88 -29.30
C GLN A 52 -6.33 -8.99 -28.35
N GLU A 53 -6.82 -10.21 -28.60
CA GLU A 53 -6.49 -11.40 -27.79
C GLU A 53 -4.98 -11.67 -27.74
N LYS A 54 -4.25 -11.38 -28.82
CA LYS A 54 -2.78 -11.48 -28.84
C LYS A 54 -2.13 -10.56 -27.80
N ASN A 55 -2.65 -9.35 -27.60
CA ASN A 55 -2.14 -8.40 -26.61
C ASN A 55 -2.53 -8.81 -25.20
N ARG A 56 -3.74 -9.35 -25.01
CA ARG A 56 -4.17 -9.96 -23.75
C ARG A 56 -3.25 -11.11 -23.33
N GLN A 57 -2.89 -11.99 -24.26
CA GLN A 57 -1.96 -13.09 -23.99
C GLN A 57 -0.55 -12.59 -23.63
N LYS A 58 -0.05 -11.56 -24.32
CA LYS A 58 1.24 -10.93 -24.00
C LYS A 58 1.23 -10.33 -22.58
N LEU A 59 0.16 -9.63 -22.21
CA LEU A 59 0.01 -9.09 -20.85
C LEU A 59 -0.05 -10.21 -19.80
N LYS A 60 -0.80 -11.29 -20.07
CA LYS A 60 -0.87 -12.45 -19.17
C LYS A 60 0.50 -13.09 -18.95
N ARG A 61 1.29 -13.26 -20.02
CA ARG A 61 2.66 -13.78 -19.93
C ARG A 61 3.57 -12.85 -19.12
N ALA A 62 3.52 -11.55 -19.38
CA ALA A 62 4.31 -10.56 -18.64
C ALA A 62 3.98 -10.56 -17.14
N ARG A 63 2.70 -10.64 -16.76
CA ARG A 63 2.27 -10.77 -15.36
C ARG A 63 2.80 -12.03 -14.69
N LYS A 64 2.71 -13.17 -15.38
CA LYS A 64 3.25 -14.44 -14.89
C LYS A 64 4.76 -14.36 -14.67
N THR A 65 5.50 -13.80 -15.62
CA THR A 65 6.95 -13.58 -15.48
C THR A 65 7.28 -12.63 -14.32
N PHE A 66 6.48 -11.58 -14.12
CA PHE A 66 6.64 -10.70 -12.96
C PHE A 66 6.42 -11.43 -11.63
N GLU A 67 5.39 -12.26 -11.52
CA GLU A 67 5.13 -13.07 -10.33
C GLU A 67 6.25 -14.08 -10.05
N GLU A 68 6.71 -14.78 -11.09
CA GLU A 68 7.81 -15.75 -11.01
C GLU A 68 9.12 -15.07 -10.58
N THR A 69 9.47 -13.94 -11.21
CA THR A 69 10.68 -13.18 -10.86
C THR A 69 10.58 -12.62 -9.44
N TYR A 70 9.45 -12.06 -9.05
CA TYR A 70 9.22 -11.55 -7.70
C TYR A 70 9.39 -12.64 -6.64
N THR A 71 8.80 -13.82 -6.87
CA THR A 71 8.91 -14.97 -5.98
C THR A 71 10.36 -15.42 -5.85
N LYS A 72 11.07 -15.58 -6.96
CA LYS A 72 12.48 -15.98 -6.97
C LYS A 72 13.38 -15.01 -6.21
N VAL A 73 13.25 -13.70 -6.44
CA VAL A 73 14.07 -12.69 -5.74
C VAL A 73 13.75 -12.67 -4.24
N LYS A 74 12.47 -12.85 -3.87
CA LYS A 74 12.07 -12.95 -2.47
C LYS A 74 12.67 -14.20 -1.79
N GLU A 75 12.67 -15.34 -2.46
CA GLU A 75 13.31 -16.57 -1.97
C GLU A 75 14.82 -16.39 -1.80
N GLU A 76 15.49 -15.78 -2.77
CA GLU A 76 16.93 -15.46 -2.69
C GLU A 76 17.25 -14.55 -1.49
N ASP A 77 16.45 -13.49 -1.24
CA ASP A 77 16.64 -12.61 -0.08
C ASP A 77 16.43 -13.35 1.24
N LEU A 78 15.43 -14.23 1.32
CA LEU A 78 15.18 -15.06 2.50
C LEU A 78 16.32 -16.04 2.77
N LEU A 79 16.81 -16.73 1.74
CA LEU A 79 17.97 -17.62 1.86
C LEU A 79 19.22 -16.87 2.32
N GLN A 80 19.43 -15.66 1.79
CA GLN A 80 20.53 -14.80 2.20
C GLN A 80 20.41 -14.40 3.68
N ARG A 81 19.20 -14.07 4.17
CA ARG A 81 18.94 -13.79 5.59
C ARG A 81 19.21 -15.00 6.48
N ILE A 82 18.83 -16.21 6.05
CA ILE A 82 19.12 -17.44 6.82
C ILE A 82 20.63 -17.63 6.99
N LYS A 83 21.40 -17.50 5.89
CA LYS A 83 22.88 -17.58 5.95
C LYS A 83 23.48 -16.52 6.87
N GLU A 84 22.93 -15.31 6.88
CA GLU A 84 23.36 -14.25 7.79
C GLU A 84 23.08 -14.59 9.26
N VAL A 85 21.94 -15.23 9.57
CA VAL A 85 21.62 -15.73 10.92
C VAL A 85 22.63 -16.79 11.36
N GLU A 86 22.90 -17.77 10.49
CA GLU A 86 23.85 -18.87 10.73
C GLU A 86 25.25 -18.32 10.97
N LYS A 87 25.73 -17.44 10.08
CA LYS A 87 27.03 -16.77 10.24
C LYS A 87 27.10 -15.95 11.52
N ALA A 88 26.04 -15.23 11.89
CA ALA A 88 26.02 -14.49 13.14
C ALA A 88 26.05 -15.43 14.36
N HIS A 89 25.42 -16.61 14.26
CA HIS A 89 25.45 -17.64 15.29
C HIS A 89 26.84 -18.26 15.45
N GLU A 90 27.49 -18.66 14.34
CA GLU A 90 28.87 -19.17 14.31
C GLU A 90 29.87 -18.19 14.93
N ASN A 91 29.65 -16.89 14.73
CA ASN A 91 30.48 -15.83 15.32
C ASN A 91 30.07 -15.44 16.75
N CYS A 92 29.23 -16.23 17.42
CA CYS A 92 28.69 -15.99 18.77
C CYS A 92 27.96 -14.64 18.93
N LYS A 93 27.46 -14.05 17.84
CA LYS A 93 26.72 -12.77 17.83
C LYS A 93 25.22 -13.00 17.99
N HIS A 94 24.82 -13.69 19.06
CA HIS A 94 23.42 -14.09 19.29
C HIS A 94 22.43 -12.92 19.23
N GLY A 95 22.81 -11.73 19.71
CA GLY A 95 21.97 -10.53 19.62
C GLY A 95 21.71 -10.07 18.19
N GLN A 96 22.64 -10.28 17.27
CA GLN A 96 22.46 -9.98 15.84
C GLN A 96 21.58 -11.04 15.18
N SER A 97 21.82 -12.34 15.45
CA SER A 97 20.97 -13.44 14.98
C SER A 97 19.51 -13.23 15.39
N TRP A 98 19.24 -12.93 16.66
CA TRP A 98 17.88 -12.69 17.15
C TRP A 98 17.23 -11.43 16.56
N LYS A 99 17.99 -10.36 16.32
CA LYS A 99 17.46 -9.18 15.61
C LYS A 99 17.01 -9.54 14.20
N LEU A 100 17.84 -10.28 13.46
CA LEU A 100 17.54 -10.69 12.10
C LEU A 100 16.35 -11.68 12.04
N ILE A 101 16.26 -12.63 12.97
CA ILE A 101 15.10 -13.52 13.12
C ILE A 101 13.82 -12.71 13.36
N ASN A 102 13.84 -11.75 14.29
CA ASN A 102 12.68 -10.90 14.56
C ASN A 102 12.27 -10.07 13.33
N GLU A 103 13.23 -9.62 12.53
CA GLU A 103 12.97 -8.90 11.29
C GLU A 103 12.35 -9.80 10.21
N VAL A 104 12.86 -11.02 10.02
CA VAL A 104 12.33 -11.97 9.02
C VAL A 104 10.92 -12.43 9.38
N THR A 105 10.68 -12.69 10.67
CA THR A 105 9.40 -13.20 11.18
C THR A 105 8.38 -12.09 11.47
N ASN A 106 8.77 -10.82 11.36
CA ASN A 106 7.98 -9.66 11.79
C ASN A 106 7.41 -9.80 13.23
N ARG A 107 8.07 -10.57 14.12
CA ARG A 107 7.57 -10.88 15.48
C ARG A 107 7.33 -9.64 16.34
N ARG A 108 7.97 -8.52 16.01
CA ARG A 108 7.69 -7.22 16.61
C ARG A 108 7.02 -6.37 15.54
N GLU A 109 5.69 -6.41 15.50
CA GLU A 109 4.91 -5.49 14.68
C GLU A 109 5.33 -4.05 15.03
N THR A 110 5.73 -3.30 14.01
CA THR A 110 5.81 -1.85 14.13
C THR A 110 4.42 -1.38 14.53
N LYS A 111 4.30 -0.55 15.55
CA LYS A 111 3.00 0.02 15.94
C LYS A 111 2.58 1.04 14.87
N GLU A 112 2.08 0.55 13.74
CA GLU A 112 1.71 1.37 12.57
C GLU A 112 0.64 2.42 12.91
N SER A 113 -0.09 2.24 14.01
CA SER A 113 -1.13 3.15 14.50
C SER A 113 -0.69 4.15 15.58
N GLN A 114 0.55 4.09 16.08
CA GLN A 114 1.02 5.10 17.03
C GLN A 114 1.72 6.24 16.27
N LEU A 115 1.07 7.39 16.25
CA LEU A 115 1.73 8.63 15.86
C LEU A 115 2.84 8.95 16.85
N GLU A 116 4.03 9.20 16.31
CA GLU A 116 5.22 9.57 17.05
C GLU A 116 4.94 10.81 17.92
N GLY A 117 5.42 10.78 19.16
CA GLY A 117 5.30 11.91 20.09
C GLY A 117 5.71 11.50 21.50
N ASN A 118 6.66 12.23 22.06
CA ASN A 118 7.25 11.97 23.38
C ASN A 118 6.26 12.31 24.51
N THR A 119 5.27 13.16 24.24
CA THR A 119 4.23 13.56 25.20
C THR A 119 2.81 13.33 24.66
N PRO A 120 1.79 13.19 25.52
CA PRO A 120 0.40 13.08 25.09
C PRO A 120 -0.08 14.27 24.25
N LYS A 121 0.33 15.49 24.61
CA LYS A 121 -0.02 16.71 23.87
C LYS A 121 0.56 16.68 22.46
N GLU A 122 1.85 16.34 22.34
CA GLU A 122 2.54 16.24 21.05
C GLU A 122 1.89 15.20 20.12
N ARG A 123 1.46 14.06 20.66
CA ARG A 123 0.73 13.05 19.87
C ARG A 123 -0.61 13.56 19.34
N VAL A 124 -1.37 14.32 20.14
CA VAL A 124 -2.64 14.94 19.69
C VAL A 124 -2.38 15.96 18.58
N THR A 125 -1.35 16.79 18.72
CA THR A 125 -0.99 17.78 17.69
C THR A 125 -0.54 17.11 16.40
N ASN A 126 0.28 16.06 16.50
CA ASN A 126 0.73 15.28 15.34
C ASN A 126 -0.43 14.55 14.67
N TRP A 127 -1.40 14.03 15.44
CA TRP A 127 -2.63 13.45 14.91
C TRP A 127 -3.43 14.48 14.11
N TYR A 128 -3.70 15.63 14.72
CA TYR A 128 -4.43 16.70 14.06
C TYR A 128 -3.76 17.14 12.75
N ASN A 129 -2.44 17.35 12.77
CA ASN A 129 -1.69 17.77 11.59
C ASN A 129 -1.65 16.70 10.50
N HIS A 130 -1.48 15.42 10.88
CA HIS A 130 -1.47 14.30 9.94
C HIS A 130 -2.80 14.23 9.17
N PHE A 131 -3.92 14.22 9.88
CA PHE A 131 -5.24 14.15 9.25
C PHE A 131 -5.61 15.43 8.50
N LYS A 132 -5.25 16.61 9.02
CA LYS A 132 -5.42 17.88 8.31
C LYS A 132 -4.67 17.89 6.98
N SER A 133 -3.45 17.34 6.94
CA SER A 133 -2.68 17.22 5.70
C SER A 133 -3.27 16.20 4.73
N LEU A 134 -3.82 15.09 5.25
CA LEU A 134 -4.43 14.03 4.45
C LEU A 134 -5.72 14.51 3.76
N LEU A 135 -6.52 15.31 4.45
CA LEU A 135 -7.74 15.92 3.93
C LEU A 135 -7.46 17.08 2.96
N GLY A 136 -6.19 17.47 2.79
CA GLY A 136 -5.76 18.53 1.89
C GLY A 136 -6.13 19.94 2.36
N LYS A 137 -5.90 20.92 1.49
CA LYS A 137 -6.52 22.25 1.64
C LYS A 137 -7.92 22.15 1.02
N LEU A 138 -8.92 22.69 1.71
CA LEU A 138 -10.21 22.99 1.09
C LEU A 138 -9.90 23.83 -0.16
N HIS A 139 -10.29 23.32 -1.34
CA HIS A 139 -10.29 24.16 -2.53
C HIS A 139 -11.23 25.32 -2.26
N ASP A 140 -10.77 26.54 -2.55
CA ASP A 140 -11.63 27.72 -2.55
C ASP A 140 -12.55 27.54 -3.76
N ILE A 141 -13.71 26.92 -3.53
CA ILE A 141 -14.71 26.74 -4.57
C ILE A 141 -15.32 28.13 -4.78
N THR A 142 -14.72 28.92 -5.67
CA THR A 142 -15.31 30.16 -6.19
C THR A 142 -16.43 29.90 -7.19
N CYS A 143 -16.69 28.63 -7.52
CA CYS A 143 -17.88 28.27 -8.27
C CYS A 143 -19.07 28.45 -7.33
N GLU A 144 -19.81 29.55 -7.52
CA GLU A 144 -21.26 29.57 -7.29
C GLU A 144 -21.82 28.23 -7.78
N ASP A 145 -22.79 27.66 -7.07
CA ASP A 145 -23.43 26.38 -7.39
C ASP A 145 -23.95 26.39 -8.84
N GLU A 146 -23.07 26.10 -9.81
CA GLU A 146 -23.42 25.92 -11.20
C GLU A 146 -24.23 24.63 -11.24
N GLU A 147 -25.54 24.80 -11.33
CA GLU A 147 -26.51 23.73 -11.43
C GLU A 147 -26.07 22.79 -12.56
N ILE A 148 -25.65 21.57 -12.21
CA ILE A 148 -25.17 20.60 -13.20
C ILE A 148 -26.30 20.35 -14.18
N PRO A 149 -26.16 20.72 -15.47
CA PRO A 149 -27.24 20.54 -16.43
C PRO A 149 -27.54 19.06 -16.57
N ALA A 150 -28.81 18.69 -16.43
CA ALA A 150 -29.25 17.32 -16.62
C ALA A 150 -28.94 16.89 -18.06
N VAL A 151 -28.12 15.86 -18.22
CA VAL A 151 -27.74 15.33 -19.56
C VAL A 151 -28.96 14.89 -20.38
N LEU A 152 -30.06 14.54 -19.70
CA LEU A 152 -31.32 14.15 -20.29
C LEU A 152 -32.45 14.89 -19.57
N GLU A 153 -32.93 15.98 -20.18
CA GLU A 153 -34.13 16.67 -19.74
C GLU A 153 -35.37 15.94 -20.30
N ASN A 154 -36.39 15.75 -19.46
CA ASN A 154 -37.67 15.10 -19.82
C ASN A 154 -37.56 13.61 -20.22
N LEU A 155 -37.04 12.79 -19.30
CA LEU A 155 -37.19 11.34 -19.41
C LEU A 155 -38.69 10.99 -19.37
N ASP A 156 -39.16 10.15 -20.29
CA ASP A 156 -40.51 9.57 -20.31
C ASP A 156 -40.64 8.48 -19.24
N ILE A 157 -40.33 8.85 -18.00
CA ILE A 157 -40.52 8.05 -16.81
C ILE A 157 -41.60 8.70 -15.99
N ARG A 158 -42.57 7.90 -15.54
CA ARG A 158 -43.61 8.37 -14.63
C ARG A 158 -42.95 8.66 -13.28
N THR A 159 -42.85 9.93 -12.92
CA THR A 159 -42.34 10.40 -11.62
C THR A 159 -43.45 10.62 -10.58
N GLY A 160 -44.70 10.34 -10.95
CA GLY A 160 -45.87 10.45 -10.08
C GLY A 160 -46.00 9.28 -9.09
N PRO A 161 -47.05 9.31 -8.24
CA PRO A 161 -47.38 8.21 -7.34
C PRO A 161 -47.60 6.90 -8.10
N ILE A 162 -47.21 5.79 -7.48
CA ILE A 162 -47.35 4.44 -8.06
C ILE A 162 -48.83 4.15 -8.36
N ASP A 163 -49.12 3.75 -9.59
CA ASP A 163 -50.47 3.36 -9.98
C ASP A 163 -50.79 1.92 -9.55
N THR A 164 -52.08 1.64 -9.37
CA THR A 164 -52.60 0.31 -9.04
C THR A 164 -52.19 -0.76 -10.06
N GLU A 165 -52.12 -0.40 -11.34
CA GLU A 165 -51.65 -1.30 -12.40
C GLU A 165 -50.15 -1.63 -12.27
N GLU A 166 -49.33 -0.64 -11.90
CA GLU A 166 -47.89 -0.82 -11.66
C GLU A 166 -47.66 -1.70 -10.43
N TYR A 167 -48.44 -1.49 -9.38
CA TYR A 167 -48.41 -2.31 -8.17
C TYR A 167 -48.74 -3.77 -8.47
N GLU A 168 -49.81 -4.05 -9.21
CA GLU A 168 -50.19 -5.41 -9.60
C GLU A 168 -49.14 -6.07 -10.51
N LYS A 169 -48.54 -5.30 -11.41
CA LYS A 169 -47.44 -5.78 -12.26
C LYS A 169 -46.19 -6.12 -11.43
N ALA A 170 -45.81 -5.27 -10.49
CA ALA A 170 -44.69 -5.50 -9.58
C ALA A 170 -44.94 -6.74 -8.71
N LYS A 171 -46.16 -6.87 -8.16
CA LYS A 171 -46.59 -8.03 -7.37
C LYS A 171 -46.51 -9.34 -8.15
N LYS A 172 -46.87 -9.34 -9.43
CA LYS A 172 -46.73 -10.52 -10.31
C LYS A 172 -45.28 -10.83 -10.68
N SER A 173 -44.39 -9.84 -10.66
CA SER A 173 -42.96 -10.00 -10.97
C SER A 173 -42.14 -10.56 -9.79
N LEU A 174 -42.69 -10.48 -8.57
CA LEU A 174 -42.11 -11.07 -7.38
C LEU A 174 -42.29 -12.60 -7.46
N VAL A 175 -41.17 -13.31 -7.60
CA VAL A 175 -41.11 -14.77 -7.51
C VAL A 175 -40.48 -15.11 -6.17
N GLU A 176 -41.25 -15.72 -5.29
CA GLU A 176 -40.79 -16.21 -4.00
C GLU A 176 -39.84 -17.41 -4.20
N GLY A 177 -38.72 -17.44 -3.46
CA GLY A 177 -37.76 -18.54 -3.52
C GLY A 177 -36.73 -18.46 -4.65
N LYS A 178 -36.45 -17.27 -5.21
CA LYS A 178 -35.28 -17.07 -6.07
C LYS A 178 -34.02 -17.54 -5.32
N ARG A 179 -33.23 -18.41 -5.96
CA ARG A 179 -31.92 -18.80 -5.43
C ARG A 179 -31.01 -17.57 -5.44
N CYS A 180 -30.22 -17.38 -4.38
CA CYS A 180 -29.17 -16.37 -4.37
C CYS A 180 -28.29 -16.51 -5.63
N GLY A 181 -27.87 -15.37 -6.18
CA GLY A 181 -26.81 -15.35 -7.17
C GLY A 181 -25.52 -15.95 -6.60
N GLU A 182 -24.59 -16.32 -7.48
CA GLU A 182 -23.28 -16.85 -7.11
C GLU A 182 -22.40 -15.81 -6.38
N ASP A 183 -22.84 -14.55 -6.36
CA ASP A 183 -22.26 -13.40 -5.67
C ASP A 183 -22.66 -13.31 -4.18
N GLY A 184 -23.52 -14.21 -3.68
CA GLY A 184 -23.82 -14.33 -2.25
C GLY A 184 -24.69 -13.20 -1.68
N ILE A 185 -25.29 -12.38 -2.54
CA ILE A 185 -26.26 -11.37 -2.14
C ILE A 185 -27.63 -12.07 -2.02
N PRO A 186 -28.26 -12.05 -0.84
CA PRO A 186 -29.61 -12.59 -0.69
C PRO A 186 -30.60 -11.80 -1.56
N PRO A 187 -31.60 -12.46 -2.17
CA PRO A 187 -32.60 -11.81 -3.00
C PRO A 187 -33.44 -10.79 -2.22
#